data_AF-A0A977PUN3-F1
#
_entry.id   AF-A0A977PUN3-F1
#
_cell.length_a   1.000
_cell.length_b   1.000
_cell.length_c   1.000
_cell.angle_alpha   90.00
_cell.angle_beta   90.00
_cell.angle_gamma   90.00
#
_symmetry.space_group_name_H-M   'P 1'
#
loop_
_entity.id
_entity.type
_entity.pdbx_description
1 polymer ?
#
loop_
_entity_poly.entity_id
_entity_poly.type
_entity_poly.pdbx_seq_one_letter_code
_entity_poly.pdbx_strand_id
1 'polypeptide(L)' 'MDNPTPTAIPDNTADQELDESEQPFWKMIVEIGKQVPIEEWNKLPKDFARNFEHYMYGAPREEDEAE' A
#
# COMPACT_ATOMS: atom_id res chain seq x y z
N MET A 1 -40.74 -8.95 6.96
CA MET A 1 -39.48 -8.20 7.15
C MET A 1 -38.44 -8.96 6.36
N ASP A 2 -38.51 -8.78 5.05
CA ASP A 2 -37.68 -9.45 4.07
C ASP A 2 -36.32 -8.76 4.09
N ASN A 3 -35.37 -9.35 4.78
CA ASN A 3 -33.99 -8.89 4.79
C ASN A 3 -33.44 -9.06 3.37
N PRO A 4 -33.05 -8.00 2.64
CA PRO A 4 -32.47 -8.18 1.32
C PRO A 4 -31.16 -8.97 1.50
N THR A 5 -31.12 -10.16 0.92
CA THR A 5 -29.91 -10.96 0.74
C THR A 5 -28.78 -10.04 0.30
N PRO A 6 -27.60 -10.05 0.95
CA PRO A 6 -26.46 -9.27 0.47
C PRO A 6 -26.19 -9.71 -0.97
N THR A 7 -26.46 -8.82 -1.91
CA THR A 7 -26.09 -8.99 -3.31
C THR A 7 -24.59 -9.26 -3.31
N ALA A 8 -24.20 -10.49 -3.62
CA ALA A 8 -22.81 -10.82 -3.83
C ALA A 8 -22.27 -9.81 -4.86
N ILE A 9 -21.29 -9.00 -4.44
CA ILE A 9 -20.46 -8.25 -5.38
C ILE A 9 -20.03 -9.30 -6.42
N PRO A 10 -20.26 -9.09 -7.73
CA PRO A 10 -19.76 -10.04 -8.71
C PRO A 10 -18.27 -10.12 -8.47
N ASP A 11 -17.82 -11.30 -8.04
CA ASP A 11 -16.42 -11.61 -7.91
C ASP A 11 -15.88 -11.66 -9.33
N ASN A 12 -15.59 -10.48 -9.87
CA ASN A 12 -14.79 -10.32 -11.07
C ASN A 12 -13.32 -10.50 -10.69
N THR A 13 -13.04 -11.54 -9.89
CA THR A 13 -11.85 -12.36 -10.07
C THR A 13 -12.04 -13.05 -11.42
N ALA A 14 -12.01 -12.26 -12.49
CA ALA A 14 -11.43 -12.77 -13.71
C ALA A 14 -10.06 -13.25 -13.26
N ASP A 15 -9.83 -14.55 -13.36
CA ASP A 15 -8.49 -15.10 -13.51
C ASP A 15 -7.87 -14.34 -14.68
N GLN A 16 -7.35 -13.13 -14.40
CA GLN A 16 -6.35 -12.49 -15.20
C GLN A 16 -5.25 -13.53 -15.16
N GLU A 17 -5.09 -14.29 -16.25
CA GLU A 17 -3.92 -15.12 -16.46
C GLU A 17 -2.75 -14.16 -16.28
N LEU A 18 -2.21 -14.10 -15.06
CA LEU A 18 -1.00 -13.38 -14.75
C LEU A 18 0.03 -14.15 -15.56
N ASP A 19 0.36 -13.63 -16.73
CA ASP A 19 1.37 -14.22 -17.59
C ASP A 19 2.60 -14.47 -16.69
N GLU A 20 2.87 -15.74 -16.37
CA GLU A 20 3.92 -16.11 -15.43
C GLU A 20 5.31 -15.66 -15.95
N SER A 21 5.39 -15.32 -17.25
CA SER A 21 6.57 -14.74 -17.86
C SER A 21 6.76 -13.25 -17.54
N GLU A 22 5.70 -12.53 -17.19
CA GLU A 22 5.75 -11.14 -16.76
C GLU A 22 6.20 -11.04 -15.30
N GLN A 23 7.21 -10.22 -15.04
CA GLN A 23 7.69 -10.03 -13.67
C GLN A 23 6.58 -9.40 -12.82
N PRO A 24 6.27 -9.93 -11.64
CA PRO A 24 5.27 -9.33 -10.76
C PRO A 24 5.64 -7.87 -10.43
N PHE A 25 4.64 -6.99 -10.37
CA PHE A 25 4.81 -5.55 -10.12
C PHE A 25 5.73 -5.25 -8.93
N TRP A 26 5.64 -6.01 -7.83
CA TRP A 26 6.50 -5.86 -6.66
C TRP A 26 8.00 -6.03 -6.96
N LYS A 27 8.38 -6.90 -7.90
CA LYS A 27 9.79 -7.04 -8.31
C LYS A 27 10.32 -5.78 -8.97
N MET A 28 9.49 -5.07 -9.74
CA MET A 28 9.88 -3.78 -10.32
C MET A 28 10.19 -2.76 -9.22
N ILE A 29 9.38 -2.71 -8.16
CA ILE A 29 9.61 -1.82 -7.02
C ILE A 29 10.92 -2.18 -6.31
N VAL A 30 11.20 -3.47 -6.10
CA VAL A 30 12.47 -3.92 -5.51
C VAL A 30 13.66 -3.51 -6.37
N GLU A 31 13.55 -3.63 -7.69
CA GLU A 31 14.62 -3.27 -8.61
C GLU A 31 14.93 -1.77 -8.58
N ILE A 32 13.89 -0.93 -8.52
CA ILE A 32 14.04 0.52 -8.30
C ILE A 32 14.69 0.78 -6.94
N GLY A 33 14.26 0.07 -5.90
CA GLY A 33 14.78 0.26 -4.54
C GLY A 33 16.27 -0.06 -4.38
N LYS A 34 16.82 -0.97 -5.19
CA LYS A 34 18.27 -1.28 -5.20
C LYS A 34 19.13 -0.12 -5.71
N GLN A 35 18.57 0.79 -6.49
CA GLN A 35 19.30 1.96 -7.00
C GLN A 35 19.48 3.03 -5.93
N VAL A 36 18.74 2.92 -4.82
CA VAL A 36 18.76 3.88 -3.71
C VAL A 36 19.72 3.41 -2.61
N PRO A 37 20.72 4.22 -2.20
CA PRO A 37 21.64 3.87 -1.12
C PRO A 37 20.95 3.62 0.23
N ILE A 38 21.56 2.80 1.07
CA ILE A 38 21.01 2.44 2.39
C ILE A 38 20.91 3.65 3.34
N GLU A 39 21.77 4.64 3.16
CA GLU A 39 21.76 5.88 3.92
C GLU A 39 20.46 6.66 3.69
N GLU A 40 19.90 6.63 2.48
CA GLU A 40 18.62 7.28 2.17
C GLU A 40 17.45 6.48 2.75
N TRP A 41 17.50 5.15 2.70
CA TRP A 41 16.53 4.29 3.37
C TRP A 41 16.47 4.52 4.88
N ASN A 42 17.61 4.80 5.50
CA ASN A 42 17.70 5.07 6.94
C ASN A 42 17.13 6.42 7.36
N LYS A 43 16.96 7.38 6.44
CA LYS A 43 16.29 8.66 6.72
C LYS A 43 14.78 8.52 6.77
N LEU A 44 14.23 7.45 6.20
CA LEU A 44 12.80 7.25 6.19
C LEU A 44 12.28 6.91 7.58
N PRO A 45 11.11 7.44 7.94
CA PRO A 45 10.49 7.16 9.22
C PRO A 45 9.99 5.71 9.28
N LYS A 46 10.17 5.06 10.42
CA LYS A 46 9.74 3.65 10.63
C LYS A 46 8.23 3.47 10.62
N ASP A 47 7.51 4.54 10.90
CA ASP A 47 6.06 4.64 10.98
C ASP A 47 5.46 5.30 9.74
N PHE A 48 6.19 5.34 8.61
CA PHE A 48 5.75 5.99 7.37
C PHE A 48 4.35 5.55 6.92
N ALA A 49 4.05 4.25 6.96
CA ALA A 49 2.76 3.73 6.53
C ALA A 49 1.60 4.17 7.44
N ARG A 50 1.88 4.45 8.72
CA ARG A 50 0.90 4.90 9.70
C ARG A 50 0.70 6.41 9.59
N ASN A 51 1.80 7.16 9.60
CA ASN A 51 1.80 8.63 9.57
C ASN A 51 2.00 9.20 8.15
N PHE A 52 1.51 8.51 7.13
CA PHE A 52 1.72 8.90 5.73
C PHE A 52 1.20 10.32 5.46
N GLU A 53 0.02 10.66 5.99
CA GLU A 53 -0.59 11.97 5.83
C GLU A 53 0.26 13.09 6.45
N HIS A 54 0.87 12.82 7.60
CA HIS A 54 1.81 13.74 8.24
C HIS A 54 3.03 13.99 7.35
N TYR A 55 3.67 12.93 6.83
CA TYR A 55 4.89 13.09 6.04
C TYR A 55 4.64 13.67 4.64
N MET A 56 3.46 13.45 4.04
CA MET A 56 3.14 13.96 2.70
C MET A 56 2.49 15.34 2.70
N TYR A 57 1.66 15.63 3.71
CA TYR A 57 0.82 16.82 3.72
C TYR A 57 1.03 17.70 4.96
N GLY A 58 1.87 17.28 5.92
CA GLY A 58 2.08 18.01 7.16
C GLY A 58 0.88 17.95 8.11
N ALA A 59 -0.01 16.97 7.95
CA ALA A 59 -1.09 16.72 8.90
C ALA A 59 -0.54 16.38 10.30
N PRO A 60 -1.31 16.52 11.39
CA PRO A 60 -0.93 16.01 12.70
C PRO A 60 -0.59 14.52 12.64
N ARG A 61 0.33 14.04 13.50
CA ARG A 61 0.55 12.59 13.63
C ARG A 61 -0.66 11.99 14.34
N GLU A 62 -0.96 10.72 14.07
CA GLU A 62 -2.03 10.00 14.81
C GLU A 62 -1.80 10.01 16.33
N GLU A 63 -0.53 10.05 16.76
CA GLU A 63 -0.13 10.14 18.17
C GLU A 63 -0.43 11.52 18.78
N ASP A 64 -0.45 12.58 17.96
CA ASP A 64 -0.73 13.95 18.39
C ASP A 64 -2.25 14.20 18.52
N GLU A 65 -3.09 13.42 17.82
CA GLU A 65 -4.56 13.53 17.89
C GLU A 65 -5.16 12.76 19.07
N ALA A 66 -4.39 11.87 19.70
CA ALA A 66 -4.84 11.04 20.81
C ALA A 66 -4.68 11.70 22.21
N GLU A 67 -4.18 12.95 22.26
CA GLU A 67 -4.01 13.78 23.46
C GLU A 67 -5.09 14.87 23.58
#